data_AF-A0A0P7N2T0-F1
#
_entry.id   AF-A0A0P7N2T0-F1
#
_cell.length_a   1.000
_cell.length_b   1.000
_cell.length_c   1.000
_cell.angle_alpha   90.00
_cell.angle_beta   90.00
_cell.angle_gamma   90.00
#
_symmetry.space_group_name_H-M   'P 1'
#
loop_
_entity.id
_entity.type
_entity.pdbx_description
1 polymer ?
#
loop_
_entity_poly.entity_id
_entity_poly.type
_entity_poly.pdbx_seq_one_letter_code
_entity_poly.pdbx_strand_id
1 'polypeptide(L)' 'MAIFFVIVWISITIPILLSLIFGLLEPIVTVDNTGISMIIIALLIGILDCYIGLKVLNKFQS' A
#
# COMPACT_ATOMS: atom_id res chain seq x y z
N MET A 1 -10.44 12.94 -14.03
CA MET A 1 -11.22 12.32 -12.94
C MET A 1 -10.52 11.08 -12.36
N ALA A 2 -10.13 10.11 -13.20
CA ALA A 2 -9.44 8.89 -12.78
C ALA A 2 -8.19 9.12 -11.90
N ILE A 3 -7.34 10.07 -12.29
CA ILE A 3 -6.10 10.40 -11.55
C ILE A 3 -6.39 10.94 -10.15
N PHE A 4 -7.39 11.81 -9.99
CA PHE A 4 -7.79 12.35 -8.69
C PHE A 4 -8.30 11.25 -7.75
N PHE A 5 -9.10 10.31 -8.27
CA PHE A 5 -9.56 9.17 -7.49
C PHE A 5 -8.39 8.32 -6.99
N VAL A 6 -7.45 7.99 -7.87
CA VAL A 6 -6.29 7.16 -7.53
C VAL A 6 -5.37 7.86 -6.51
N ILE A 7 -5.16 9.17 -6.64
CA ILE A 7 -4.37 9.94 -5.67
C ILE A 7 -5.04 9.92 -4.28
N VAL A 8 -6.34 10.20 -4.20
CA VAL A 8 -7.10 10.20 -2.94
C VAL A 8 -7.17 8.79 -2.35
N TRP A 9 -7.34 7.77 -3.19
CA TRP A 9 -7.30 6.36 -2.79
C TRP A 9 -5.99 6.06 -2.08
N ILE A 10 -4.88 6.16 -2.82
CA ILE A 10 -3.52 5.83 -2.35
C ILE A 10 -3.15 6.60 -1.08
N SER A 11 -3.48 7.90 -1.01
CA SER A 11 -3.12 8.72 0.15
C SER A 11 -3.85 8.33 1.44
N ILE A 12 -4.99 7.63 1.36
CA ILE A 12 -5.72 7.11 2.52
C ILE A 12 -5.36 5.64 2.77
N THR A 13 -5.33 4.80 1.73
CA THR A 13 -5.18 3.36 1.85
C THR A 13 -3.75 2.95 2.17
N ILE A 14 -2.73 3.59 1.59
CA ILE A 14 -1.32 3.24 1.83
C ILE A 14 -0.92 3.37 3.31
N PRO A 15 -1.18 4.49 4.02
CA PRO A 15 -0.82 4.62 5.43
C PRO A 15 -1.49 3.56 6.32
N ILE A 16 -2.75 3.23 6.03
CA ILE A 16 -3.52 2.24 6.79
C ILE A 16 -2.96 0.83 6.56
N LEU A 17 -2.72 0.46 5.29
CA LEU A 17 -2.14 -0.83 4.92
C LEU A 17 -0.72 -1.00 5.49
N LEU A 18 0.11 0.04 5.42
CA LEU A 18 1.44 0.04 6.02
C LEU A 18 1.36 -0.13 7.54
N SER A 19 0.47 0.60 8.23
CA SER A 19 0.31 0.45 9.68
C SER A 19 -0.12 -0.97 10.06
N LEU A 20 -1.03 -1.57 9.31
CA LEU A 20 -1.52 -2.92 9.57
C LEU A 20 -0.43 -3.97 9.32
N ILE A 21 0.27 -3.87 8.19
CA ILE A 21 1.28 -4.84 7.79
C ILE A 21 2.54 -4.70 8.65
N PHE A 22 2.97 -3.49 9.00
CA PHE A 22 4.07 -3.30 9.94
C PHE A 22 3.73 -3.74 11.36
N GLY A 23 2.49 -3.56 11.82
CA GLY A 23 2.05 -4.12 13.10
C GLY A 23 2.07 -5.65 13.08
N LEU A 24 1.67 -6.28 11.96
CA LEU A 24 1.64 -7.73 11.84
C LEU A 24 3.03 -8.36 11.67
N LEU A 25 3.91 -7.67 10.93
CA LEU A 25 5.28 -8.09 10.63
C LEU A 25 6.30 -7.47 11.58
N GLU A 26 5.86 -6.81 12.65
CA GLU A 26 6.74 -6.17 13.66
C GLU A 26 7.93 -7.04 14.07
N PRO A 27 7.79 -8.34 14.41
CA PRO A 27 8.94 -9.16 14.79
C PRO A 27 9.93 -9.40 13.64
N ILE A 28 9.48 -9.43 12.39
CA ILE A 28 10.35 -9.62 11.23
C ILE A 28 11.09 -8.31 10.92
N VAL A 29 10.38 -7.21 11.02
CA VAL A 29 10.87 -5.86 10.69
C VAL A 29 11.84 -5.35 11.76
N THR A 30 11.65 -5.72 13.03
CA THR A 30 12.55 -5.37 14.14
C THR A 30 13.83 -6.21 14.18
N VAL A 31 13.82 -7.41 13.59
CA VAL A 31 15.01 -8.26 13.45
C VAL A 31 15.92 -7.79 12.30
N ASP A 32 15.36 -7.10 11.32
CA ASP A 32 16.12 -6.52 10.21
C ASP A 32 16.78 -5.19 10.59
N ASN A 33 18.09 -5.24 10.89
CA ASN A 33 18.89 -4.05 11.19
C ASN A 33 19.23 -3.19 9.95
N THR A 34 18.96 -3.67 8.74
CA THR A 34 19.31 -2.95 7.50
C THR A 34 18.19 -2.03 7.01
N GLY A 35 16.95 -2.25 7.46
CA GLY A 35 15.77 -1.53 7.00
C GLY A 35 15.31 -1.88 5.58
N ILE A 36 16.00 -2.80 4.90
CA ILE A 36 15.68 -3.22 3.53
C ILE A 36 14.31 -3.89 3.47
N SER A 37 13.95 -4.65 4.50
CA SER A 37 12.65 -5.33 4.59
C SER A 37 11.49 -4.34 4.59
N MET A 38 11.63 -3.18 5.26
CA MET A 38 10.60 -2.13 5.27
C MET A 38 10.36 -1.56 3.88
N ILE A 39 11.44 -1.33 3.13
CA ILE A 39 11.35 -0.79 1.76
C ILE A 39 10.67 -1.79 0.84
N ILE A 40 11.05 -3.07 0.90
CA ILE A 40 10.46 -4.13 0.08
C ILE A 40 8.96 -4.27 0.39
N ILE A 41 8.59 -4.30 1.68
CA ILE A 41 7.18 -4.38 2.11
C ILE A 41 6.39 -3.18 1.60
N ALA A 42 6.90 -1.96 1.78
CA ALA A 42 6.23 -0.75 1.33
C ALA A 42 6.04 -0.72 -0.19
N LEU A 43 7.05 -1.17 -0.95
CA LEU A 43 6.98 -1.22 -2.41
C LEU A 43 5.93 -2.25 -2.89
N LEU A 44 5.90 -3.44 -2.28
CA LEU A 44 4.91 -4.47 -2.59
C LEU A 44 3.48 -4.00 -2.29
N ILE A 45 3.26 -3.39 -1.13
CA ILE A 45 1.94 -2.86 -0.74
C ILE A 45 1.50 -1.75 -1.70
N GLY A 46 2.38 -0.79 -2.00
CA GLY A 46 2.04 0.34 -2.86
C GLY A 46 1.62 -0.09 -4.27
N ILE A 47 2.31 -1.09 -4.85
CA ILE A 47 1.94 -1.65 -6.16
C ILE A 47 0.59 -2.36 -6.08
N LEU A 48 0.38 -3.20 -5.05
CA LEU A 48 -0.85 -3.98 -4.89
C LEU A 48 -2.07 -3.06 -4.69
N ASP A 49 -1.91 -2.03 -3.85
CA ASP A 49 -2.95 -1.07 -3.53
C ASP A 49 -3.32 -0.19 -4.74
N CYS A 50 -2.32 0.27 -5.50
CA CYS A 50 -2.55 1.01 -6.74
C CYS A 50 -3.32 0.15 -7.76
N TYR A 51 -2.95 -1.12 -7.92
CA TYR A 51 -3.65 -2.06 -8.80
C TYR A 51 -5.13 -2.24 -8.38
N ILE A 52 -5.39 -2.39 -7.08
CA ILE A 52 -6.75 -2.51 -6.55
C ILE A 52 -7.53 -1.21 -6.81
N GLY A 53 -6.96 -0.05 -6.50
CA GLY A 53 -7.60 1.25 -6.73
C GLY A 53 -8.00 1.46 -8.20
N LEU A 54 -7.12 1.12 -9.14
CA LEU A 54 -7.42 1.18 -10.57
C LEU A 54 -8.53 0.21 -10.98
N LYS A 55 -8.51 -1.02 -10.46
CA LYS A 55 -9.54 -2.03 -10.76
C LYS A 55 -10.91 -1.63 -10.21
N VAL A 56 -10.94 -1.02 -9.01
CA VAL A 56 -12.14 -0.49 -8.38
C VAL A 56 -12.70 0.66 -9.21
N LEU A 57 -11.85 1.62 -9.60
CA LEU A 57 -12.26 2.72 -10.48
C LEU A 57 -12.86 2.22 -11.80
N ASN A 58 -12.20 1.26 -12.46
CA ASN A 58 -12.70 0.67 -13.70
C ASN A 58 -14.07 -0.02 -13.52
N LYS A 59 -14.32 -0.65 -12.36
CA LYS A 59 -15.64 -1.22 -12.03
C LYS A 59 -16.71 -0.16 -11.81
N PHE A 60 -16.37 1.00 -11.27
CA PHE A 60 -17.31 2.11 -11.07
C PHE A 60 -17.58 2.92 -12.34
N GLN A 61 -16.68 2.88 -13.32
CA GLN A 61 -16.85 3.55 -14.61
C GLN A 61 -17.51 2.68 -15.68
N SER A 62 -17.68 1.37 -15.44
CA SER A 62 -18.37 0.40 -16.30
C SER A 62 -19.84 0.25 -15.93
#